data_AF-A0A2A4Z3A8-F1
#
_entry.id   AF-A0A2A4Z3A8-F1
#
_cell.length_a   1.000
_cell.length_b   1.000
_cell.length_c   1.000
_cell.angle_alpha   90.00
_cell.angle_beta   90.00
_cell.angle_gamma   90.00
#
_symmetry.space_group_name_H-M   'P 1'
#
loop_
_entity.id
_entity.type
_entity.pdbx_description
1 polymer ?
#
loop_
_entity_poly.entity_id
_entity_poly.type
_entity_poly.pdbx_seq_one_letter_code
_entity_poly.pdbx_strand_id
1 'polypeptide(L)'
;MIRLLITKEQLLIVSVSKEERINSYNIKKLIGKSKRMIEQNNITAVIIEIENNCRIDKYASTFFNKALNHSTVFPIVIISS
;
A
#
# COMPACT_ATOMS: atom_id res chain seq x y z
N MET A 1 -3.10 -0.02 -13.14
CA MET A 1 -3.81 -0.88 -12.17
C MET A 1 -3.11 -0.92 -10.81
N ILE A 2 -3.87 -0.89 -9.71
CA ILE A 2 -3.37 -1.18 -8.35
C ILE A 2 -3.73 -2.62 -7.96
N ARG A 3 -2.76 -3.39 -7.45
CA ARG A 3 -2.93 -4.79 -7.04
C ARG A 3 -2.55 -4.97 -5.57
N LEU A 4 -3.24 -5.90 -4.91
CA LEU A 4 -3.00 -6.33 -3.54
C LEU A 4 -2.75 -7.84 -3.58
N LEU A 5 -1.60 -8.28 -3.08
CA LEU A 5 -1.19 -9.69 -3.08
C LEU A 5 -0.73 -10.08 -1.67
N ILE A 6 -1.21 -11.22 -1.17
CA ILE A 6 -0.70 -11.81 0.07
C ILE A 6 0.26 -12.93 -0.31
N THR A 7 1.45 -12.92 0.27
CA THR A 7 2.45 -13.96 0.07
C THR A 7 2.33 -15.08 1.10
N LYS A 8 3.04 -16.19 0.89
CA LYS A 8 3.07 -17.33 1.83
C LYS A 8 3.74 -16.96 3.15
N GLU A 9 4.62 -15.96 3.13
CA GLU A 9 5.36 -15.41 4.26
C GLU A 9 4.54 -14.36 5.04
N GLN A 10 3.23 -14.28 4.80
CA GLN A 10 2.32 -13.33 5.44
C GLN A 10 2.69 -11.86 5.15
N LEU A 11 3.21 -11.59 3.96
CA LEU A 11 3.49 -10.24 3.49
C LEU A 11 2.34 -9.75 2.63
N LEU A 12 1.93 -8.50 2.81
CA LEU A 12 1.02 -7.82 1.90
C LEU A 12 1.83 -6.96 0.93
N ILE A 13 1.78 -7.30 -0.36
CA ILE A 13 2.36 -6.50 -1.43
C ILE A 13 1.27 -5.63 -2.07
N VAL A 14 1.53 -4.33 -2.11
CA VAL A 14 0.71 -3.31 -2.74
C VAL A 14 1.45 -2.80 -3.97
N SER A 15 1.11 -3.32 -5.15
CA SER A 15 1.77 -2.91 -6.39
C SER A 15 0.95 -1.85 -7.12
N VAL A 16 1.59 -0.73 -7.46
CA VAL A 16 1.00 0.41 -8.16
C VAL A 16 1.67 0.56 -9.51
N SER A 17 0.90 0.36 -10.58
CA SER A 17 1.40 0.51 -11.94
C SER A 17 1.53 1.98 -12.38
N LYS A 18 2.48 2.25 -13.28
CA LYS A 18 2.83 3.57 -13.84
C LYS A 18 1.65 4.33 -14.46
N GLU A 19 0.67 3.62 -14.98
CA GLU A 19 -0.51 4.21 -15.64
C GLU A 19 -1.54 4.74 -14.64
N GLU A 20 -1.41 4.40 -13.36
CA GLU A 20 -2.33 4.87 -12.34
C GLU A 20 -2.01 6.28 -11.88
N ARG A 21 -3.09 7.04 -11.69
CA ARG A 21 -3.04 8.26 -10.91
C ARG A 21 -3.46 7.96 -9.48
N ILE A 22 -2.53 8.08 -8.55
CA ILE A 22 -2.83 7.98 -7.13
C ILE A 22 -3.24 9.35 -6.59
N ASN A 23 -4.52 9.47 -6.29
CA ASN A 23 -5.12 10.60 -5.59
C ASN A 23 -5.64 10.17 -4.20
N SER A 24 -6.04 11.15 -3.39
CA SER A 24 -6.52 10.90 -2.02
C SER A 24 -7.70 9.92 -1.93
N TYR A 25 -8.59 9.89 -2.93
CA TYR A 25 -9.72 8.98 -2.98
C TYR A 25 -9.29 7.52 -3.15
N ASN A 26 -8.44 7.25 -4.16
CA ASN A 26 -7.94 5.91 -4.46
C ASN A 26 -7.17 5.32 -3.28
N ILE A 27 -6.44 6.16 -2.55
CA ILE A 27 -5.66 5.71 -1.40
C ILE A 27 -6.52 5.37 -0.20
N LYS A 28 -7.55 6.18 0.11
CA LYS A 28 -8.49 5.85 1.20
C LYS A 28 -9.10 4.47 0.98
N LYS A 29 -9.51 4.19 -0.27
CA LYS A 29 -10.04 2.89 -0.66
C LYS A 29 -8.98 1.78 -0.50
N LEU A 30 -7.74 2.05 -0.90
CA LEU A 30 -6.63 1.09 -0.77
C LEU A 30 -6.29 0.77 0.68
N ILE A 31 -6.20 1.78 1.55
CA ILE A 31 -5.94 1.60 2.98
C ILE A 31 -7.03 0.74 3.61
N GLY A 32 -8.32 1.05 3.34
CA GLY A 32 -9.42 0.27 3.89
C GLY A 32 -9.35 -1.20 3.50
N LYS A 33 -9.02 -1.50 2.23
CA LYS A 33 -8.80 -2.88 1.77
C LYS A 33 -7.57 -3.52 2.43
N SER A 34 -6.46 -2.80 2.48
CA SER A 34 -5.19 -3.29 3.04
C SER A 34 -5.34 -3.64 4.51
N LYS A 35 -5.94 -2.76 5.32
CA LYS A 35 -6.22 -3.00 6.74
C LYS A 35 -7.07 -4.26 6.95
N ARG A 36 -8.14 -4.40 6.18
CA ARG A 36 -9.00 -5.59 6.26
C ARG A 36 -8.21 -6.87 5.93
N MET A 37 -7.38 -6.85 4.89
CA MET A 37 -6.55 -7.99 4.51
C MET A 37 -5.51 -8.31 5.59
N ILE A 38 -4.92 -7.28 6.19
CA ILE A 38 -3.97 -7.41 7.30
C ILE A 38 -4.59 -8.13 8.50
N GLU A 39 -5.75 -7.64 8.95
CA GLU A 39 -6.46 -8.18 10.12
C GLU A 39 -6.93 -9.63 9.88
N GLN A 40 -7.35 -9.94 8.64
CA GLN A 40 -7.88 -11.26 8.30
C GLN A 40 -6.80 -12.33 8.08
N ASN A 41 -5.56 -11.94 7.77
CA ASN A 41 -4.52 -12.88 7.32
C ASN A 41 -3.26 -12.85 8.19
N ASN A 42 -3.30 -12.24 9.38
CA ASN A 42 -2.17 -12.11 10.30
C ASN A 42 -0.90 -11.59 9.60
N ILE A 43 -1.05 -10.56 8.78
CA ILE A 43 0.06 -10.01 7.99
C ILE A 43 1.14 -9.44 8.91
N THR A 44 2.39 -9.78 8.62
CA THR A 44 3.56 -9.44 9.44
C THR A 44 4.38 -8.29 8.87
N ALA A 45 4.18 -7.93 7.60
CA ALA A 45 4.77 -6.75 6.97
C ALA A 45 4.01 -6.33 5.70
N VAL A 46 4.18 -5.07 5.31
CA VAL A 46 3.61 -4.51 4.07
C VAL A 46 4.72 -3.99 3.17
N ILE A 47 4.70 -4.38 1.91
CA ILE A 47 5.59 -3.87 0.87
C ILE A 47 4.76 -3.07 -0.11
N ILE A 48 5.14 -1.83 -0.37
CA ILE A 48 4.49 -0.96 -1.36
C ILE A 48 5.45 -0.79 -2.53
N GLU A 49 5.11 -1.38 -3.67
CA GLU A 49 5.87 -1.28 -4.90
C GLU A 49 5.22 -0.25 -5.82
N ILE A 50 5.98 0.78 -6.17
CA ILE A 50 5.50 1.86 -7.02
C ILE A 50 6.34 1.86 -8.29
N GLU A 51 5.72 1.53 -9.42
CA GLU A 51 6.38 1.65 -10.71
C GLU A 51 6.74 3.11 -11.00
N ASN A 52 7.94 3.29 -11.54
CA ASN A 52 8.49 4.55 -11.98
C ASN A 52 7.55 5.25 -12.97
N ASN A 53 7.43 6.57 -12.82
CA ASN A 53 6.49 7.44 -13.53
C ASN A 53 5.01 7.37 -13.10
N CYS A 54 4.68 6.64 -12.01
CA CYS A 54 3.36 6.75 -11.41
C CYS A 54 3.08 8.20 -10.96
N ARG A 55 1.90 8.73 -11.30
CA ARG A 55 1.49 10.08 -10.91
C ARG A 55 0.85 10.06 -9.53
N ILE A 56 1.68 10.30 -8.52
CA ILE A 56 1.28 10.32 -7.11
C ILE A 56 1.12 11.77 -6.65
N ASP A 57 -0.07 12.11 -6.14
CA ASP A 57 -0.30 13.41 -5.50
C ASP A 57 0.62 13.60 -4.29
N LYS A 58 1.09 14.81 -3.99
CA LYS A 58 1.96 15.08 -2.84
C LYS A 58 1.35 14.60 -1.52
N TYR A 59 0.03 14.75 -1.39
CA TYR A 59 -0.71 14.28 -0.22
C TYR A 59 -0.84 12.75 -0.18
N ALA A 60 -0.75 12.10 -1.34
CA ALA A 60 -0.93 10.68 -1.47
C ALA A 60 0.19 9.87 -0.80
N SER A 61 1.45 10.23 -1.06
CA SER A 61 2.62 9.55 -0.49
C SER A 61 2.68 9.68 1.04
N THR A 62 2.40 10.88 1.55
CA THR A 62 2.39 11.15 2.99
C THR A 62 1.24 10.39 3.67
N PHE A 63 0.09 10.29 3.00
CA PHE A 63 -1.08 9.61 3.52
C PHE A 63 -0.89 8.09 3.57
N PHE A 64 -0.23 7.47 2.59
CA PHE A 64 0.14 6.05 2.66
C PHE A 64 0.98 5.72 3.89
N ASN A 65 2.07 6.47 4.07
CA ASN A 65 2.98 6.27 5.20
C ASN A 65 2.30 6.45 6.55
N LYS A 66 1.42 7.45 6.69
CA LYS A 66 0.73 7.70 7.96
C LYS A 66 -0.39 6.70 8.23
N ALA A 67 -1.21 6.38 7.22
CA ALA A 67 -2.42 5.62 7.43
C ALA A 67 -2.19 4.12 7.64
N LEU A 68 -1.10 3.59 7.08
CA LEU A 68 -0.67 2.21 7.33
C LEU A 68 0.12 2.09 8.65
N ASN A 69 0.87 3.12 9.06
CA ASN A 69 1.54 3.13 10.38
C ASN A 69 0.58 3.23 11.56
N HIS A 70 -0.56 3.90 11.39
CA HIS A 70 -1.43 4.24 12.52
C HIS A 70 -2.17 3.06 13.16
N SER A 71 -2.08 1.86 12.58
CA SER A 71 -2.97 0.74 12.91
C SER A 71 -2.27 -0.50 13.46
N THR A 72 -0.95 -0.65 13.27
CA THR A 72 -0.36 -2.00 13.32
C THR A 72 1.16 -2.01 13.49
N VAL A 73 1.65 -2.93 14.34
CA VAL A 73 3.04 -3.13 14.77
C VAL A 73 3.85 -3.92 13.72
N PHE A 74 3.78 -3.54 12.45
CA PHE A 74 4.58 -4.21 11.41
C PHE A 74 5.36 -3.24 10.54
N PRO A 75 6.54 -3.67 10.05
CA PRO A 75 7.32 -2.86 9.14
C PRO A 75 6.59 -2.61 7.83
N ILE A 76 6.72 -1.38 7.32
CA ILE A 76 6.27 -0.97 5.99
C ILE A 76 7.50 -0.58 5.19
N VAL A 77 7.66 -1.17 4.01
CA VAL A 77 8.75 -0.87 3.09
C VAL A 77 8.14 -0.29 1.81
N ILE A 78 8.66 0.86 1.36
CA ILE A 78 8.28 1.46 0.08
C ILE A 78 9.44 1.32 -0.90
N ILE A 79 9.18 0.70 -2.04
CA ILE A 79 10.13 0.47 -3.12
C ILE A 79 9.64 1.21 -4.35
N SER A 80 10.52 2.00 -4.97
CA SER A 80 10.28 2.62 -6.28
C SER A 80 11.10 1.84 -7.31
N SER A 81 10.44 1.30 -8.35
CA SER A 81 11.05 0.42 -9.35
C SER A 81 10.79 0.84 -10.79
#